data_AF-A0A6N7IVE9-F1
#
_entry.id   AF-A0A6N7IVE9-F1
#
_cell.length_a   1.000
_cell.length_b   1.000
_cell.length_c   1.000
_cell.angle_alpha   90.00
_cell.angle_beta   90.00
_cell.angle_gamma   90.00
#
_symmetry.space_group_name_H-M   'P 1'
#
loop_
_entity.id
_entity.type
_entity.pdbx_description
1 polymer ?
#
loop_
_entity_poly.entity_id
_entity_poly.type
_entity_poly.pdbx_seq_one_letter_code
_entity_poly.pdbx_strand_id
1 'polypeptide(L)'
;YYDMNEQDTKNYGLKDKPFFKESMPILKNMKQPFYSKFITLSNHFPFGMDEGDTDFEPGDFGDSVVDNYFQSAHYLDEAIEQFFNDLKKSGLYDNTVVIMYGDHYGISENHNEAMEKVTGQKIGDYENAQLMRVPLFIHVPGVKGGQIHKYSGEVDVAPTLLHLLGDDTKNYLMSGSDILSKNFKELVPFRNGDFVSKDYTKVGNNYYS
;
A
#
# COMPACT_ATOMS: atom_id res chain seq x y z
N TYR A 1 -4.92 3.44 24.97
CA TYR A 1 -6.14 3.90 24.28
C TYR A 1 -5.73 5.03 23.36
N TYR A 2 -6.43 5.19 22.23
CA TYR A 2 -6.17 6.30 21.32
C TYR A 2 -6.89 7.57 21.80
N ASP A 3 -6.23 8.72 21.70
CA ASP A 3 -6.79 10.03 21.98
C ASP A 3 -7.44 10.59 20.72
N MET A 4 -8.77 10.50 20.64
CA MET A 4 -9.55 10.94 19.47
C MET A 4 -9.93 12.42 19.59
N ASN A 5 -8.97 13.28 19.91
CA ASN A 5 -9.22 14.71 20.00
C ASN A 5 -9.51 15.31 18.60
N GLU A 6 -10.23 16.44 18.56
CA GLU A 6 -10.70 17.02 17.31
C GLU A 6 -9.57 17.45 16.36
N GLN A 7 -8.39 17.81 16.88
CA GLN A 7 -7.26 18.28 16.08
C GLN A 7 -6.55 17.13 15.35
N ASP A 8 -6.51 15.96 16.00
CA ASP A 8 -5.88 14.75 15.50
C ASP A 8 -6.84 13.86 14.71
N THR A 9 -8.10 14.25 14.52
CA THR A 9 -9.10 13.45 13.80
C THR A 9 -9.55 14.13 12.51
N LYS A 10 -9.75 13.34 11.45
CA LYS A 10 -10.29 13.77 10.17
C LYS A 10 -11.12 12.67 9.54
N ASN A 11 -12.17 13.06 8.81
CA ASN A 11 -13.00 12.17 7.99
C ASN A 11 -13.45 10.89 8.73
N TYR A 12 -12.69 9.80 8.59
CA TYR A 12 -12.98 8.49 9.16
C TYR A 12 -12.39 8.21 10.55
N GLY A 13 -11.46 9.04 11.06
CA GLY A 13 -10.86 8.79 12.37
C GLY A 13 -9.54 9.52 12.60
N LEU A 14 -8.64 8.88 13.33
CA LEU A 14 -7.36 9.45 13.74
C LEU A 14 -6.44 9.66 12.53
N LYS A 15 -5.75 10.79 12.49
CA LYS A 15 -4.69 11.10 11.52
C LYS A 15 -3.52 10.13 11.70
N ASP A 16 -2.77 9.87 10.63
CA ASP A 16 -1.81 8.77 10.59
C ASP A 16 -0.59 9.02 11.50
N LYS A 17 -0.13 10.28 11.63
CA LYS A 17 0.97 10.66 12.55
C LYS A 17 0.62 10.35 14.02
N PRO A 18 -0.47 10.90 14.62
CA PRO A 18 -0.85 10.54 15.98
C PRO A 18 -1.20 9.06 16.14
N PHE A 19 -1.84 8.45 15.13
CA PHE A 19 -2.15 7.01 15.14
C PHE A 19 -0.91 6.13 15.31
N PHE A 20 0.15 6.33 14.51
CA PHE A 20 1.38 5.57 14.66
C PHE A 20 2.08 5.86 15.99
N LYS A 21 2.13 7.14 16.40
CA LYS A 21 2.75 7.54 17.67
C LYS A 21 2.09 6.87 18.88
N GLU A 22 0.77 6.86 18.92
CA GLU A 22 -0.01 6.27 20.02
C GLU A 22 -0.09 4.75 19.97
N SER A 23 0.12 4.18 18.78
CA SER A 23 0.28 2.73 18.58
C SER A 23 1.55 2.18 19.22
N MET A 24 2.65 2.95 19.25
CA MET A 24 3.95 2.46 19.68
C MET A 24 3.98 1.92 21.12
N PRO A 25 3.39 2.58 22.14
CA PRO A 25 3.26 2.00 23.48
C PRO A 25 2.49 0.67 23.50
N ILE A 26 1.46 0.50 22.66
CA ILE A 26 0.70 -0.75 22.58
C ILE A 26 1.59 -1.83 21.99
N LEU A 27 2.19 -1.58 20.82
CA LEU A 27 3.06 -2.51 20.09
C LEU A 27 4.24 -2.99 20.94
N LYS A 28 4.93 -2.07 21.64
CA LYS A 28 6.07 -2.41 22.51
C LYS A 28 5.72 -3.33 23.68
N ASN A 29 4.48 -3.27 24.15
CA ASN A 29 4.01 -4.07 25.29
C ASN A 29 3.33 -5.37 24.85
N MET A 30 3.22 -5.66 23.54
CA MET A 30 2.71 -6.93 23.06
C MET A 30 3.68 -8.07 23.40
N LYS A 31 3.13 -9.23 23.79
CA LYS A 31 3.92 -10.46 23.97
C LYS A 31 4.47 -10.90 22.61
N GLN A 32 5.78 -11.11 22.55
CA GLN A 32 6.46 -11.62 21.35
C GLN A 32 6.49 -13.17 21.33
N PRO A 33 6.43 -13.82 20.14
CA PRO A 33 6.23 -13.21 18.81
C PRO A 33 4.80 -12.68 18.64
N PHE A 34 4.63 -11.64 17.84
CA PHE A 34 3.32 -11.07 17.49
C PHE A 34 3.12 -11.03 15.98
N TYR A 35 1.84 -10.94 15.59
CA TYR A 35 1.40 -10.47 14.29
C TYR A 35 0.50 -9.25 14.54
N SER A 36 0.84 -8.11 13.94
CA SER A 36 0.10 -6.86 14.07
C SER A 36 -0.13 -6.26 12.70
N LYS A 37 -1.26 -5.55 12.56
CA LYS A 37 -1.64 -4.87 11.33
C LYS A 37 -2.11 -3.47 11.67
N PHE A 38 -1.48 -2.48 11.05
CA PHE A 38 -1.82 -1.06 11.15
C PHE A 38 -2.61 -0.68 9.90
N ILE A 39 -3.79 -0.11 10.08
CA ILE A 39 -4.67 0.32 8.99
C ILE A 39 -4.76 1.84 9.08
N THR A 40 -4.11 2.52 8.14
CA THR A 40 -4.06 3.99 8.04
C THR A 40 -5.37 4.54 7.49
N LEU A 41 -5.64 5.84 7.69
CA LEU A 41 -6.90 6.48 7.30
C LEU A 41 -6.74 7.84 6.61
N SER A 42 -5.57 8.49 6.70
CA SER A 42 -5.48 9.90 6.30
C SER A 42 -5.49 10.11 4.78
N ASN A 43 -4.94 9.16 4.02
CA ASN A 43 -4.94 9.18 2.55
C ASN A 43 -6.22 8.56 1.96
N HIS A 44 -7.38 9.00 2.45
CA HIS A 44 -8.69 8.54 1.98
C HIS A 44 -9.41 9.64 1.21
N PHE A 45 -10.12 9.25 0.14
CA PHE A 45 -10.97 10.15 -0.65
C PHE A 45 -11.89 11.00 0.27
N PRO A 46 -12.03 12.32 0.04
CA PRO A 46 -11.52 13.13 -1.09
C PRO A 46 -10.13 13.77 -0.83
N PHE A 47 -9.29 13.17 0.01
CA PHE A 47 -7.85 13.46 0.17
C PHE A 47 -7.47 14.81 0.79
N GLY A 48 -8.44 15.58 1.31
CA GLY A 48 -8.15 16.85 1.97
C GLY A 48 -7.27 16.71 3.22
N MET A 49 -6.37 17.68 3.42
CA MET A 49 -5.55 17.85 4.62
C MET A 49 -5.88 19.19 5.29
N ASP A 50 -5.74 19.29 6.61
CA ASP A 50 -5.98 20.54 7.31
C ASP A 50 -4.73 21.44 7.29
N GLU A 51 -4.91 22.75 7.47
CA GLU A 51 -3.80 23.69 7.60
C GLU A 51 -2.87 23.27 8.75
N GLY A 52 -1.57 23.20 8.46
CA GLY A 52 -0.54 22.78 9.41
C GLY A 52 -0.29 21.26 9.47
N ASP A 53 -1.09 20.43 8.81
CA ASP A 53 -0.80 18.99 8.70
C ASP A 53 0.40 18.72 7.77
N THR A 54 0.48 19.47 6.67
CA THR A 54 1.54 19.39 5.67
C THR A 54 1.74 20.73 4.96
N ASP A 55 2.99 21.04 4.63
CA ASP A 55 3.38 22.18 3.79
C ASP A 55 3.63 21.77 2.33
N PHE A 56 3.27 20.53 1.96
CA PHE A 56 3.41 20.04 0.59
C PHE A 56 2.32 20.68 -0.29
N GLU A 57 2.72 21.31 -1.39
CA GLU A 57 1.80 21.97 -2.30
C GLU A 57 0.88 20.95 -3.00
N PRO A 58 -0.42 21.28 -3.21
CA PRO A 58 -1.29 20.43 -4.01
C PRO A 58 -0.83 20.38 -5.47
N GLY A 59 -1.33 19.38 -6.20
CA GLY A 59 -1.21 19.36 -7.66
C GLY A 59 -1.90 20.56 -8.33
N ASP A 60 -1.59 20.77 -9.61
CA ASP A 60 -2.28 21.76 -10.46
C ASP A 60 -2.76 21.08 -11.76
N PHE A 61 -3.65 20.10 -11.59
CA PHE A 61 -4.22 19.30 -12.67
C PHE A 61 -5.66 19.67 -12.96
N GLY A 62 -6.25 20.58 -12.18
CA GLY A 62 -7.60 21.10 -12.38
C GLY A 62 -8.70 20.16 -11.90
N ASP A 63 -8.36 19.24 -10.99
CA ASP A 63 -9.28 18.32 -10.31
C ASP A 63 -8.85 18.24 -8.85
N SER A 64 -9.68 18.77 -7.94
CA SER A 64 -9.31 18.87 -6.53
C SER A 64 -9.07 17.52 -5.85
N VAL A 65 -9.66 16.43 -6.34
CA VAL A 65 -9.42 15.09 -5.80
C VAL A 65 -8.00 14.65 -6.14
N VAL A 66 -7.59 14.83 -7.40
CA VAL A 66 -6.23 14.50 -7.86
C VAL A 66 -5.20 15.44 -7.25
N ASP A 67 -5.50 16.73 -7.18
CA ASP A 67 -4.59 17.75 -6.65
C ASP A 67 -4.30 17.52 -5.16
N ASN A 68 -5.32 17.20 -4.36
CA ASN A 68 -5.16 16.93 -2.92
C ASN A 68 -4.55 15.55 -2.61
N TYR A 69 -4.65 14.59 -3.54
CA TYR A 69 -4.08 13.25 -3.36
C TYR A 69 -2.58 13.30 -3.05
N PHE A 70 -1.83 14.20 -3.71
CA PHE A 70 -0.39 14.34 -3.48
C PHE A 70 -0.06 14.81 -2.05
N GLN A 71 -0.86 15.73 -1.49
CA GLN A 71 -0.63 16.24 -0.14
C GLN A 71 -0.85 15.15 0.92
N SER A 72 -1.95 14.41 0.82
CA SER A 72 -2.26 13.35 1.79
C SER A 72 -1.38 12.11 1.61
N ALA A 73 -0.94 11.80 0.38
CA ALA A 73 0.10 10.80 0.14
C ALA A 73 1.46 11.21 0.75
N HIS A 74 1.87 12.47 0.62
CA HIS A 74 3.07 13.00 1.27
C HIS A 74 2.95 12.94 2.80
N TYR A 75 1.80 13.31 3.37
CA TYR A 75 1.55 13.19 4.80
C TYR A 75 1.66 11.75 5.31
N LEU A 76 1.13 10.78 4.55
CA LEU A 76 1.25 9.35 4.85
C LEU A 76 2.72 8.90 4.81
N ASP A 77 3.50 9.35 3.83
CA ASP A 77 4.93 9.06 3.73
C ASP A 77 5.70 9.55 4.97
N GLU A 78 5.46 10.79 5.41
CA GLU A 78 6.04 11.34 6.65
C GLU A 78 5.62 10.54 7.89
N ALA A 79 4.36 10.09 7.95
CA ALA A 79 3.85 9.27 9.05
C ALA A 79 4.53 7.89 9.09
N ILE A 80 4.79 7.28 7.92
CA ILE A 80 5.54 6.03 7.79
C ILE A 80 7.01 6.23 8.19
N GLU A 81 7.64 7.34 7.79
CA GLU A 81 9.01 7.68 8.21
C GLU A 81 9.08 7.76 9.74
N GLN A 82 8.15 8.48 10.37
CA GLN A 82 8.05 8.56 11.82
C GLN A 82 7.91 7.18 12.46
N PHE A 83 7.01 6.34 11.94
CA PHE A 83 6.79 4.99 12.45
C PHE A 83 8.07 4.13 12.36
N PHE A 84 8.79 4.15 11.25
CA PHE A 84 10.05 3.43 11.09
C PHE A 84 11.14 3.95 12.04
N ASN A 85 11.20 5.26 12.26
CA ASN A 85 12.12 5.85 13.23
C ASN A 85 11.80 5.37 14.67
N ASP A 86 10.53 5.23 15.02
CA ASP A 86 10.12 4.72 16.33
C ASP A 86 10.31 3.20 16.48
N LEU A 87 10.13 2.42 15.41
CA LEU A 87 10.52 1.01 15.37
C LEU A 87 12.03 0.83 15.60
N LYS A 88 12.88 1.67 14.97
CA LYS A 88 14.34 1.65 15.19
C LYS A 88 14.70 2.02 16.63
N LYS A 89 14.12 3.11 17.16
CA LYS A 89 14.37 3.55 18.55
C LYS A 89 13.93 2.52 19.60
N SER A 90 12.87 1.76 19.31
CA SER A 90 12.36 0.73 20.22
C SER A 90 13.08 -0.62 20.12
N GLY A 91 13.96 -0.80 19.13
CA GLY A 91 14.64 -2.08 18.86
C GLY A 91 13.77 -3.12 18.15
N LEU A 92 12.52 -2.78 17.78
CA LEU A 92 11.63 -3.69 17.05
C LEU A 92 11.99 -3.82 15.58
N TYR A 93 12.67 -2.83 15.00
CA TYR A 93 13.06 -2.85 13.59
C TYR A 93 13.93 -4.07 13.22
N ASP A 94 14.91 -4.40 14.06
CA ASP A 94 15.92 -5.44 13.76
C ASP A 94 15.42 -6.88 13.94
N ASN A 95 14.22 -7.08 14.47
CA ASN A 95 13.65 -8.40 14.72
C ASN A 95 12.20 -8.57 14.23
N THR A 96 11.69 -7.63 13.44
CA THR A 96 10.32 -7.65 12.91
C THR A 96 10.34 -7.66 11.38
N VAL A 97 9.59 -8.58 10.77
CA VAL A 97 9.25 -8.47 9.35
C VAL A 97 8.20 -7.38 9.19
N VAL A 98 8.51 -6.33 8.42
CA VAL A 98 7.57 -5.24 8.13
C VAL A 98 7.11 -5.34 6.69
N ILE A 99 5.81 -5.56 6.49
CA ILE A 99 5.16 -5.56 5.18
C ILE A 99 4.33 -4.28 5.06
N MET A 100 4.64 -3.47 4.06
CA MET A 100 3.81 -2.33 3.66
C MET A 100 3.21 -2.62 2.30
N TYR A 101 1.92 -2.36 2.13
CA TYR A 101 1.25 -2.56 0.86
C TYR A 101 0.14 -1.51 0.70
N GLY A 102 -0.09 -1.04 -0.53
CA GLY A 102 -1.31 -0.29 -0.85
C GLY A 102 -2.48 -1.26 -0.98
N ASP A 103 -3.65 -0.88 -0.49
CA ASP A 103 -4.85 -1.73 -0.42
C ASP A 103 -5.73 -1.65 -1.66
N HIS A 104 -5.78 -0.50 -2.33
CA HIS A 104 -6.42 -0.31 -3.64
C HIS A 104 -6.04 1.02 -4.28
N TYR A 105 -6.57 1.29 -5.47
CA TYR A 105 -6.45 2.59 -6.14
C TYR A 105 -7.14 3.69 -5.32
N GLY A 106 -6.54 4.89 -5.26
CA GLY A 106 -7.17 6.08 -4.68
C GLY A 106 -7.95 6.90 -5.71
N ILE A 107 -7.46 6.97 -6.94
CA ILE A 107 -8.03 7.77 -8.03
C ILE A 107 -8.80 6.87 -8.98
N SER A 108 -10.10 7.10 -9.13
CA SER A 108 -10.97 6.35 -10.04
C SER A 108 -10.94 6.88 -11.47
N GLU A 109 -11.52 6.11 -12.41
CA GLU A 109 -11.65 6.49 -13.83
C GLU A 109 -12.40 7.82 -14.06
N ASN A 110 -13.17 8.29 -13.07
CA ASN A 110 -13.83 9.60 -13.12
C ASN A 110 -12.85 10.78 -13.25
N HIS A 111 -11.57 10.55 -12.95
CA HIS A 111 -10.53 11.57 -12.96
C HIS A 111 -9.52 11.37 -14.09
N ASN A 112 -9.86 10.61 -15.14
CA ASN A 112 -8.95 10.32 -16.25
C ASN A 112 -8.38 11.59 -16.88
N GLU A 113 -9.17 12.64 -17.09
CA GLU A 113 -8.68 13.90 -17.68
C GLU A 113 -7.55 14.56 -16.87
N ALA A 114 -7.64 14.51 -15.54
CA ALA A 114 -6.57 15.00 -14.66
C ALA A 114 -5.38 14.03 -14.64
N MET A 115 -5.65 12.72 -14.61
CA MET A 115 -4.60 11.70 -14.67
C MET A 115 -3.81 11.71 -15.99
N GLU A 116 -4.42 12.12 -17.11
CA GLU A 116 -3.71 12.35 -18.38
C GLU A 116 -2.64 13.45 -18.24
N LYS A 117 -2.93 14.51 -17.48
CA LYS A 117 -1.97 15.57 -17.18
C LYS A 117 -0.88 15.09 -16.22
N VAL A 118 -1.25 14.30 -15.20
CA VAL A 118 -0.29 13.71 -14.23
C VAL A 118 0.70 12.78 -14.94
N THR A 119 0.21 11.91 -15.81
CA THR A 119 1.02 10.87 -16.45
C THR A 119 1.67 11.32 -17.76
N GLY A 120 1.18 12.40 -18.37
CA GLY A 120 1.65 12.90 -19.67
C GLY A 120 1.21 12.05 -20.85
N GLN A 121 0.23 11.16 -20.69
CA GLN A 121 -0.28 10.28 -21.74
C GLN A 121 -1.79 10.10 -21.61
N LYS A 122 -2.43 9.66 -22.70
CA LYS A 122 -3.86 9.35 -22.72
C LYS A 122 -4.18 8.20 -21.76
N ILE A 123 -5.26 8.30 -21.00
CA ILE A 123 -5.70 7.24 -20.08
C ILE A 123 -6.90 6.50 -20.68
N GLY A 124 -6.66 5.32 -21.25
CA GLY A 124 -7.70 4.39 -21.68
C GLY A 124 -7.82 3.17 -20.76
N ASP A 125 -8.61 2.19 -21.18
CA ASP A 125 -8.85 0.94 -20.44
C ASP A 125 -7.55 0.23 -20.04
N TYR A 126 -6.57 0.19 -20.95
CA TYR A 126 -5.27 -0.43 -20.69
C TYR A 126 -4.50 0.33 -19.62
N GLU A 127 -4.38 1.66 -19.75
CA GLU A 127 -3.66 2.49 -18.79
C GLU A 127 -4.33 2.45 -17.41
N ASN A 128 -5.67 2.48 -17.35
CA ASN A 128 -6.41 2.30 -16.09
C ASN A 128 -6.09 0.95 -15.44
N ALA A 129 -6.08 -0.14 -16.20
CA ALA A 129 -5.66 -1.45 -15.68
C ALA A 129 -4.20 -1.43 -15.20
N GLN A 130 -3.32 -0.65 -15.84
CA GLN A 130 -1.94 -0.51 -15.39
C GLN A 130 -1.80 0.34 -14.11
N LEU A 131 -2.67 1.33 -13.91
CA LEU A 131 -2.72 2.20 -12.73
C LEU A 131 -3.28 1.51 -11.49
N MET A 132 -3.81 0.29 -11.62
CA MET A 132 -4.20 -0.57 -10.49
C MET A 132 -3.01 -1.12 -9.68
N ARG A 133 -1.76 -0.85 -10.09
CA ARG A 133 -0.56 -1.23 -9.35
C ARG A 133 -0.51 -0.49 -8.01
N VAL A 134 -0.52 -1.27 -6.93
CA VAL A 134 -0.26 -0.80 -5.56
C VAL A 134 1.16 -1.19 -5.13
N PRO A 135 1.83 -0.41 -4.27
CA PRO A 135 3.16 -0.78 -3.78
C PRO A 135 3.11 -2.02 -2.90
N LEU A 136 4.19 -2.79 -2.89
CA LEU A 136 4.47 -3.85 -1.91
C LEU A 136 5.94 -3.75 -1.49
N PHE A 137 6.17 -3.50 -0.21
CA PHE A 137 7.50 -3.50 0.41
C PHE A 137 7.53 -4.56 1.50
N ILE A 138 8.57 -5.40 1.49
CA ILE A 138 8.79 -6.42 2.51
C ILE A 138 10.19 -6.22 3.08
N HIS A 139 10.27 -5.64 4.28
CA HIS A 139 11.51 -5.53 5.04
C HIS A 139 11.67 -6.77 5.92
N VAL A 140 12.76 -7.53 5.70
CA VAL A 140 13.09 -8.74 6.47
C VAL A 140 14.47 -8.56 7.11
N PRO A 141 14.58 -8.55 8.45
CA PRO A 141 15.87 -8.42 9.12
C PRO A 141 16.85 -9.52 8.71
N GLY A 142 18.09 -9.13 8.42
CA GLY A 142 19.16 -10.05 8.02
C GLY A 142 19.08 -10.58 6.57
N VAL A 143 18.07 -10.18 5.79
CA VAL A 143 17.93 -10.60 4.39
C VAL A 143 18.23 -9.42 3.47
N LYS A 144 19.06 -9.65 2.45
CA LYS A 144 19.34 -8.65 1.42
C LYS A 144 18.10 -8.43 0.55
N GLY A 145 17.61 -7.20 0.52
CA GLY A 145 16.52 -6.80 -0.36
C GLY A 145 16.94 -6.65 -1.83
N GLY A 146 15.95 -6.38 -2.66
CA GLY A 146 16.12 -6.10 -4.09
C GLY A 146 14.78 -5.75 -4.73
N GLN A 147 14.83 -5.23 -5.96
CA GLN A 147 13.63 -5.00 -6.76
C GLN A 147 13.19 -6.31 -7.41
N ILE A 148 11.91 -6.65 -7.28
CA ILE A 148 11.30 -7.83 -7.91
C ILE A 148 10.24 -7.31 -8.88
N HIS A 149 10.43 -7.60 -10.16
CA HIS A 149 9.55 -7.13 -11.23
C HIS A 149 8.51 -8.17 -11.67
N LYS A 150 8.33 -9.24 -10.88
CA LYS A 150 7.33 -10.27 -11.17
C LYS A 150 5.93 -9.70 -10.98
N TYR A 151 5.01 -10.02 -11.88
CA TYR A 151 3.60 -9.63 -11.73
C TYR A 151 2.92 -10.46 -10.64
N SER A 152 2.55 -9.82 -9.52
CA SER A 152 1.91 -10.45 -8.37
C SER A 152 0.68 -9.69 -7.91
N GLY A 153 -0.24 -10.37 -7.22
CA GLY A 153 -1.40 -9.77 -6.56
C GLY A 153 -1.34 -9.87 -5.03
N GLU A 154 -2.27 -9.23 -4.35
CA GLU A 154 -2.34 -9.25 -2.88
C GLU A 154 -2.52 -10.65 -2.30
N VAL A 155 -3.17 -11.56 -3.04
CA VAL A 155 -3.35 -12.97 -2.65
C VAL A 155 -2.03 -13.71 -2.47
N ASP A 156 -0.94 -13.22 -3.07
CA ASP A 156 0.39 -13.81 -3.03
C ASP A 156 1.20 -13.41 -1.78
N VAL A 157 0.76 -12.38 -1.04
CA VAL A 157 1.49 -11.88 0.14
C VAL A 157 1.48 -12.89 1.29
N ALA A 158 0.34 -13.54 1.54
CA ALA A 158 0.22 -14.53 2.62
C ALA A 158 1.16 -15.74 2.46
N PRO A 159 1.18 -16.48 1.33
CA PRO A 159 2.12 -17.58 1.15
C PRO A 159 3.58 -17.11 1.14
N THR A 160 3.87 -15.91 0.62
CA THR A 160 5.22 -15.32 0.66
C THR A 160 5.69 -15.10 2.10
N LEU A 161 4.85 -14.51 2.96
CA LEU A 161 5.17 -14.31 4.37
C LEU A 161 5.36 -15.64 5.10
N LEU A 162 4.47 -16.61 4.89
CA LEU A 162 4.57 -17.92 5.54
C LEU A 162 5.88 -18.64 5.19
N HIS A 163 6.31 -18.62 3.92
CA HIS A 163 7.60 -19.19 3.53
C HIS A 163 8.79 -18.42 4.10
N LEU A 164 8.72 -17.08 4.19
CA LEU A 164 9.74 -16.28 4.87
C LEU A 164 9.88 -16.64 6.36
N LEU A 165 8.78 -17.03 7.00
CA LEU A 165 8.75 -17.50 8.39
C LEU A 165 9.15 -18.98 8.54
N GLY A 166 9.42 -19.68 7.43
CA GLY A 166 9.83 -21.08 7.41
C GLY A 166 8.69 -22.09 7.51
N ASP A 167 7.44 -21.67 7.25
CA ASP A 167 6.27 -22.54 7.29
C ASP A 167 6.03 -23.26 5.95
N ASP A 168 5.49 -24.49 6.00
CA ASP A 168 5.12 -25.26 4.81
C ASP A 168 3.64 -25.02 4.48
N THR A 169 3.40 -24.36 3.35
CA THR A 169 2.03 -23.97 2.96
C THR A 169 1.23 -25.04 2.24
N LYS A 170 1.80 -26.23 1.98
CA LYS A 170 1.18 -27.28 1.14
C LYS A 170 -0.21 -27.71 1.60
N ASN A 171 -0.48 -27.65 2.91
CA ASN A 171 -1.74 -28.10 3.49
C ASN A 171 -2.78 -26.98 3.66
N TYR A 172 -2.46 -25.74 3.28
CA TYR A 172 -3.41 -24.64 3.29
C TYR A 172 -4.13 -24.51 1.94
N LEU A 173 -5.40 -24.13 1.99
CA LEU A 173 -6.16 -23.73 0.81
C LEU A 173 -5.88 -22.25 0.53
N MET A 174 -4.90 -21.97 -0.31
CA MET A 174 -4.51 -20.62 -0.72
C MET A 174 -4.62 -20.48 -2.24
N SER A 175 -5.15 -19.34 -2.70
CA SER A 175 -5.23 -19.03 -4.13
C SER A 175 -3.93 -18.44 -4.68
N GLY A 176 -3.17 -17.73 -3.84
CA GLY A 176 -1.91 -17.12 -4.22
C GLY A 176 -0.72 -18.08 -4.11
N SER A 177 0.45 -17.61 -4.51
CA SER A 177 1.71 -18.35 -4.47
C SER A 177 2.85 -17.47 -3.96
N ASP A 178 3.90 -18.07 -3.41
CA ASP A 178 5.08 -17.34 -2.95
C ASP A 178 5.79 -16.62 -4.11
N ILE A 179 5.83 -15.28 -4.03
CA ILE A 179 6.41 -14.38 -5.05
C ILE A 179 7.91 -14.64 -5.23
N LEU A 180 8.60 -15.05 -4.17
CA LEU A 180 10.04 -15.30 -4.17
C LEU A 180 10.41 -16.65 -4.81
N SER A 181 9.43 -17.54 -4.96
CA SER A 181 9.61 -18.84 -5.59
C SER A 181 10.04 -18.73 -7.06
N LYS A 182 10.93 -19.64 -7.49
CA LYS A 182 11.32 -19.77 -8.90
C LYS A 182 10.17 -20.22 -9.80
N ASN A 183 9.17 -20.89 -9.23
CA ASN A 183 8.02 -21.44 -9.96
C ASN A 183 6.78 -20.54 -9.84
N PHE A 184 6.95 -19.30 -9.35
CA PHE A 184 5.88 -18.33 -9.24
C PHE A 184 5.27 -18.04 -10.63
N LYS A 185 3.94 -18.07 -10.73
CA LYS A 185 3.21 -17.79 -11.97
C LYS A 185 2.78 -16.33 -11.98
N GLU A 186 3.23 -15.61 -13.00
CA GLU A 186 2.97 -14.18 -13.17
C GLU A 186 1.61 -13.91 -13.83
N LEU A 187 0.53 -14.22 -13.11
CA LEU A 187 -0.85 -13.98 -13.51
C LEU A 187 -1.61 -13.37 -12.32
N VAL A 188 -2.17 -12.19 -12.53
CA VAL A 188 -2.88 -11.40 -11.52
C VAL A 188 -4.35 -11.26 -11.94
N PRO A 189 -5.25 -12.08 -11.38
CA PRO A 189 -6.68 -11.95 -11.65
C PRO A 189 -7.25 -10.71 -10.95
N PHE A 190 -8.04 -9.92 -11.68
CA PHE A 190 -8.89 -8.89 -11.11
C PHE A 190 -10.25 -9.46 -10.73
N ARG A 191 -10.94 -8.78 -9.80
CA ARG A 191 -12.17 -9.31 -9.21
C ARG A 191 -13.32 -9.46 -10.22
N ASN A 192 -13.33 -8.64 -11.25
CA ASN A 192 -14.33 -8.61 -12.32
C ASN A 192 -14.06 -9.64 -13.45
N GLY A 193 -12.99 -10.43 -13.37
CA GLY A 193 -12.61 -11.41 -14.40
C GLY A 193 -11.65 -10.87 -15.47
N ASP A 194 -11.19 -9.63 -15.33
CA ASP A 194 -10.01 -9.11 -16.02
C ASP A 194 -8.74 -9.71 -15.41
N PHE A 195 -7.60 -9.55 -16.08
CA PHE A 195 -6.31 -9.96 -15.52
C PHE A 195 -5.15 -9.22 -16.15
N VAL A 196 -4.04 -9.16 -15.42
CA VAL A 196 -2.73 -8.74 -15.93
C VAL A 196 -1.77 -9.92 -15.79
N SER A 197 -0.95 -10.13 -16.80
CA SER A 197 0.16 -11.08 -16.80
C SER A 197 1.40 -10.41 -17.37
N LYS A 198 2.51 -11.15 -17.38
CA LYS A 198 3.75 -10.66 -17.99
C LYS A 198 3.59 -10.26 -19.46
N ASP A 199 2.81 -11.03 -20.23
CA ASP A 199 2.73 -10.90 -21.69
C ASP A 199 1.42 -10.28 -22.17
N TYR A 200 0.36 -10.31 -21.35
CA TYR A 200 -0.96 -9.83 -21.74
C TYR A 200 -1.71 -9.17 -20.59
N THR A 201 -2.45 -8.12 -20.91
CA THR A 201 -3.51 -7.55 -20.07
C THR A 201 -4.85 -7.76 -20.75
N LYS A 202 -5.86 -8.25 -20.01
CA LYS A 202 -7.24 -8.35 -20.49
C LYS A 202 -8.10 -7.33 -19.74
N VAL A 203 -8.83 -6.51 -20.46
CA VAL A 203 -9.84 -5.58 -19.91
C VAL A 203 -11.16 -5.75 -20.67
N GLY A 204 -12.20 -6.22 -19.98
CA GLY A 204 -13.48 -6.58 -20.59
C GLY A 204 -13.30 -7.67 -21.65
N ASN A 205 -13.57 -7.35 -22.92
CA ASN A 205 -13.37 -8.25 -24.06
C ASN A 205 -12.07 -7.99 -24.83
N ASN A 206 -11.30 -6.98 -24.43
CA ASN A 206 -10.09 -6.55 -25.11
C ASN A 206 -8.85 -7.23 -24.51
N TYR A 207 -7.89 -7.54 -25.37
CA TYR A 207 -6.58 -8.07 -24.99
C TYR A 207 -5.49 -7.13 -25.51
N TYR A 208 -4.58 -6.77 -24.62
CA TYR A 208 -3.43 -5.90 -24.87
C TYR A 208 -2.16 -6.73 -24.65
N SER A 209 -1.16 -6.53 -25.52
CA SER A 209 0.15 -7.22 -25.49
C SER A 209 1.29 -6.22 -25.50
#